data_AF-A0A1V6CAM8-F1
#
_entry.id   AF-A0A1V6CAM8-F1
#
_cell.length_a   1.000
_cell.length_b   1.000
_cell.length_c   1.000
_cell.angle_alpha   90.00
_cell.angle_beta   90.00
_cell.angle_gamma   90.00
#
_symmetry.space_group_name_H-M   'P 1'
#
loop_
_entity.id
_entity.type
_entity.pdbx_description
1 polymer ?
#
loop_
_entity_poly.entity_id
_entity_poly.type
_entity_poly.pdbx_seq_one_letter_code
_entity_poly.pdbx_strand_id
1 'polypeptide(L)'
;MKKIVLTTLAVLMVISVAAYAYAAEEIWGRINSVDTGAQTMKIQNGRTGEFTLKFDGNSVITMNGKQVKLSEVPKYGNVKGQADKLQDNTYLVKNIQVTACQYNGLCGRVESTDKATLTVKMWNAQLGNFTVKFTSDAKITKDGKEIKFEDIKAGDMLRFDGTKQDDGTYLAKSATINQRGGGCGGGGCRGGNGKGKGRGGK
;
A
#
# COMPACT_ATOMS: atom_id res chain seq x y z
N MET A 1 31.88 -37.55 -39.33
CA MET A 1 32.31 -36.86 -38.09
C MET A 1 31.16 -36.91 -37.09
N LYS A 2 31.24 -37.75 -36.05
CA LYS A 2 30.19 -37.94 -35.02
C LYS A 2 30.30 -36.82 -33.97
N LYS A 3 29.25 -36.03 -33.79
CA LYS A 3 29.17 -35.02 -32.71
C LYS A 3 28.78 -35.71 -31.40
N ILE A 4 29.65 -35.62 -30.40
CA ILE A 4 29.40 -36.08 -29.03
C ILE A 4 28.67 -34.93 -28.31
N VAL A 5 27.41 -35.18 -27.91
CA VAL A 5 26.63 -34.25 -27.09
C VAL A 5 26.96 -34.55 -25.62
N LEU A 6 27.64 -33.62 -24.97
CA LEU A 6 28.01 -33.72 -23.56
C LEU A 6 26.85 -33.18 -22.72
N THR A 7 26.02 -34.07 -22.17
CA THR A 7 24.90 -33.68 -21.30
C THR A 7 25.43 -33.42 -19.89
N THR A 8 25.51 -32.14 -19.49
CA THR A 8 25.94 -31.75 -18.15
C THR A 8 24.83 -32.06 -17.14
N LEU A 9 25.06 -33.03 -16.27
CA LEU A 9 24.15 -33.39 -15.18
C LEU A 9 24.36 -32.40 -14.03
N ALA A 10 23.49 -31.39 -13.90
CA ALA A 10 23.49 -30.51 -12.74
C ALA A 10 22.90 -31.26 -11.54
N VAL A 11 23.75 -31.68 -10.61
CA VAL A 11 23.33 -32.26 -9.33
C VAL A 11 22.76 -31.14 -8.46
N LEU A 12 21.44 -31.04 -8.39
CA LEU A 12 20.74 -30.16 -7.47
C LEU A 12 20.89 -30.76 -6.05
N MET A 13 21.82 -30.24 -5.24
CA MET A 13 21.80 -30.49 -3.79
C MET A 13 20.57 -29.81 -3.19
N VAL A 14 19.54 -30.59 -2.89
CA VAL A 14 18.39 -30.14 -2.11
C VAL A 14 18.79 -30.18 -0.63
N ILE A 15 19.31 -29.06 -0.12
CA ILE A 15 19.50 -28.89 1.32
C ILE A 15 18.11 -28.72 1.94
N SER A 16 17.61 -29.76 2.60
CA SER A 16 16.40 -29.67 3.41
C SER A 16 16.75 -29.01 4.75
N VAL A 17 16.55 -27.70 4.83
CA VAL A 17 16.63 -26.98 6.10
C VAL A 17 15.36 -27.32 6.88
N ALA A 18 15.47 -28.11 7.94
CA ALA A 18 14.35 -28.37 8.83
C ALA A 18 13.89 -27.03 9.42
N ALA A 19 12.71 -26.58 9.00
CA ALA A 19 12.13 -25.33 9.49
C ALA A 19 11.73 -25.55 10.95
N TYR A 20 12.50 -24.96 11.88
CA TYR A 20 12.04 -24.80 13.25
C TYR A 20 10.84 -23.86 13.23
N ALA A 21 9.65 -24.41 13.42
CA ALA A 21 8.44 -23.62 13.54
C ALA A 21 8.50 -22.86 14.87
N TYR A 22 8.83 -21.58 14.80
CA TYR A 22 8.66 -20.66 15.92
C TYR A 22 7.15 -20.47 16.18
N ALA A 23 6.79 -20.16 17.42
CA ALA A 23 5.40 -19.91 17.79
C ALA A 23 4.77 -18.84 16.89
N ALA A 24 3.46 -18.95 16.64
CA ALA A 24 2.74 -18.01 15.79
C ALA A 24 2.89 -16.58 16.34
N GLU A 25 3.37 -15.67 15.49
CA GLU A 25 3.50 -14.25 15.81
C GLU A 25 2.28 -13.48 15.29
N GLU A 26 1.81 -12.51 16.08
CA GLU A 26 0.82 -11.53 15.62
C GLU A 26 1.50 -10.56 14.65
N ILE A 27 1.04 -10.55 13.41
CA ILE A 27 1.52 -9.65 12.37
C ILE A 27 0.50 -8.54 12.15
N TRP A 28 1.01 -7.34 11.91
CA TRP A 28 0.23 -6.21 11.47
C TRP A 28 1.08 -5.32 10.56
N GLY A 29 0.45 -4.61 9.64
CA GLY A 29 1.15 -3.64 8.81
C GLY A 29 0.38 -3.29 7.56
N ARG A 30 1.01 -2.51 6.69
CA ARG A 30 0.45 -2.07 5.42
C ARG A 30 1.03 -2.86 4.27
N ILE A 31 0.19 -3.26 3.32
CA ILE A 31 0.60 -3.95 2.10
C ILE A 31 1.40 -2.98 1.22
N ASN A 32 2.66 -3.31 0.94
CA ASN A 32 3.49 -2.58 -0.02
C ASN A 32 3.30 -3.16 -1.43
N SER A 33 3.41 -4.48 -1.56
CA SER A 33 3.21 -5.20 -2.82
C SER A 33 2.59 -6.58 -2.61
N VAL A 34 1.99 -7.11 -3.67
CA VAL A 34 1.43 -8.47 -3.76
C VAL A 34 2.01 -9.10 -5.03
N ASP A 35 2.60 -10.28 -4.90
CA ASP A 35 3.11 -11.08 -6.02
C ASP A 35 2.40 -12.44 -6.01
N THR A 36 1.46 -12.61 -6.94
CA THR A 36 0.67 -13.84 -7.09
C THR A 36 1.46 -14.98 -7.73
N GLY A 37 2.52 -14.70 -8.48
CA GLY A 37 3.38 -15.72 -9.09
C GLY A 37 4.26 -16.38 -8.03
N ALA A 38 4.87 -15.55 -7.18
CA ALA A 38 5.70 -16.02 -6.07
C ALA A 38 4.89 -16.44 -4.82
N GLN A 39 3.57 -16.19 -4.80
CA GLN A 39 2.71 -16.35 -3.61
C GLN A 39 3.26 -15.60 -2.40
N THR A 40 3.62 -14.33 -2.60
CA THR A 40 4.17 -13.48 -1.54
C THR A 40 3.49 -12.11 -1.45
N MET A 41 3.60 -11.49 -0.27
CA MET A 41 3.13 -10.14 -0.02
C MET A 41 4.13 -9.41 0.87
N LYS A 42 4.60 -8.24 0.43
CA LYS A 42 5.48 -7.39 1.25
C LYS A 42 4.64 -6.47 2.12
N ILE A 43 4.94 -6.44 3.41
CA ILE A 43 4.24 -5.63 4.40
C ILE A 43 5.22 -4.65 5.04
N GLN A 44 4.85 -3.38 5.09
CA GLN A 44 5.53 -2.36 5.89
C GLN A 44 4.87 -2.27 7.26
N ASN A 45 5.64 -2.54 8.31
CA ASN A 45 5.28 -2.29 9.69
C ASN A 45 6.12 -1.14 10.24
N GLY A 46 5.50 -0.24 11.01
CA GLY A 46 6.18 0.95 11.51
C GLY A 46 7.23 0.68 12.58
N ARG A 47 7.17 -0.48 13.25
CA ARG A 47 8.08 -0.91 14.31
C ARG A 47 9.14 -1.87 13.80
N THR A 48 8.76 -2.83 12.95
CA THR A 48 9.65 -3.92 12.51
C THR A 48 10.22 -3.73 11.10
N GLY A 49 9.82 -2.67 10.39
CA GLY A 49 10.26 -2.41 9.02
C GLY A 49 9.46 -3.21 7.98
N GLU A 50 10.05 -3.42 6.80
CA GLU A 50 9.45 -4.25 5.75
C GLU A 50 9.74 -5.74 6.02
N PHE A 51 8.73 -6.59 5.87
CA PHE A 51 8.85 -8.05 5.90
C PHE A 51 8.01 -8.72 4.81
N THR A 52 8.29 -10.00 4.55
CA THR A 52 7.61 -10.77 3.50
C THR A 52 6.68 -11.80 4.12
N LEU A 53 5.43 -11.83 3.67
CA LEU A 53 4.48 -12.90 3.94
C LEU A 53 4.50 -13.89 2.78
N LYS A 54 4.64 -15.18 3.09
CA LYS A 54 4.47 -16.31 2.16
C LYS A 54 3.13 -16.98 2.40
N PHE A 55 2.51 -17.42 1.31
CA PHE A 55 1.23 -18.12 1.33
C PHE A 55 1.40 -19.53 0.79
N ASP A 56 0.75 -20.49 1.43
CA ASP A 56 0.66 -21.88 0.98
C ASP A 56 -0.82 -22.32 0.90
N GLY A 57 -1.06 -23.62 0.71
CA GLY A 57 -2.42 -24.17 0.64
C GLY A 57 -3.21 -24.09 1.95
N ASN A 58 -2.57 -23.82 3.08
CA ASN A 58 -3.19 -23.70 4.40
C ASN A 58 -3.42 -22.25 4.83
N SER A 59 -2.84 -21.29 4.13
CA SER A 59 -3.00 -19.87 4.44
C SER A 59 -4.44 -19.39 4.19
N VAL A 60 -5.05 -18.74 5.19
CA VAL A 60 -6.39 -18.16 5.08
C VAL A 60 -6.29 -16.63 5.01
N ILE A 61 -6.85 -16.05 3.94
CA ILE A 61 -6.97 -14.60 3.78
C ILE A 61 -8.45 -14.24 3.87
N THR A 62 -8.80 -13.34 4.78
CA THR A 62 -10.16 -12.82 4.91
C THR A 62 -10.21 -11.34 4.59
N MET A 63 -11.23 -10.91 3.85
CA MET A 63 -11.50 -9.50 3.56
C MET A 63 -13.01 -9.29 3.68
N ASN A 64 -13.43 -8.30 4.48
CA ASN A 64 -14.85 -8.05 4.80
C ASN A 64 -15.60 -9.32 5.29
N GLY A 65 -14.93 -10.15 6.10
CA GLY A 65 -15.49 -11.39 6.66
C GLY A 65 -15.63 -12.55 5.67
N LYS A 66 -15.19 -12.40 4.42
CA LYS A 66 -15.18 -13.47 3.41
C LYS A 66 -13.76 -13.93 3.15
N GLN A 67 -13.57 -15.23 2.94
CA GLN A 67 -12.29 -15.74 2.46
C GLN A 67 -12.07 -15.29 1.01
N VAL A 68 -10.85 -14.84 0.71
CA VAL A 68 -10.45 -14.35 -0.62
C VAL A 68 -9.12 -14.98 -1.02
N LYS A 69 -8.82 -14.96 -2.31
CA LYS A 69 -7.53 -15.37 -2.87
C LYS A 69 -6.51 -14.24 -2.76
N LEU A 70 -5.22 -14.58 -2.80
CA LEU A 70 -4.14 -13.59 -2.81
C LEU A 70 -4.27 -12.60 -3.98
N SER A 71 -4.75 -13.05 -5.14
CA SER A 71 -5.00 -12.20 -6.31
C SER A 71 -6.11 -11.17 -6.14
N GLU A 72 -6.97 -11.34 -5.13
CA GLU A 72 -8.06 -10.40 -4.81
C GLU A 72 -7.64 -9.37 -3.74
N VAL A 73 -6.44 -9.52 -3.17
CA VAL A 73 -5.94 -8.63 -2.13
C VAL A 73 -5.53 -7.29 -2.76
N PRO A 74 -6.12 -6.15 -2.34
CA PRO A 74 -5.74 -4.86 -2.85
C PRO A 74 -4.34 -4.48 -2.37
N LYS A 75 -3.55 -3.90 -3.27
CA LYS A 75 -2.33 -3.19 -2.87
C LYS A 75 -2.69 -2.10 -1.86
N TYR A 76 -1.80 -1.82 -0.92
CA TYR A 76 -1.95 -0.73 0.05
C TYR A 76 -3.06 -0.89 1.10
N GLY A 77 -3.73 -2.03 1.15
CA GLY A 77 -4.57 -2.39 2.30
C GLY A 77 -3.75 -2.51 3.59
N ASN A 78 -4.46 -2.62 4.71
CA ASN A 78 -3.86 -3.04 5.97
C ASN A 78 -4.05 -4.54 6.16
N VAL A 79 -3.07 -5.19 6.75
CA VAL A 79 -3.10 -6.59 7.14
C VAL A 79 -2.94 -6.68 8.65
N LYS A 80 -3.72 -7.56 9.26
CA LYS A 80 -3.54 -8.02 10.63
C LYS A 80 -3.78 -9.52 10.68
N GLY A 81 -3.03 -10.27 11.47
CA GLY A 81 -3.30 -11.69 11.66
C GLY A 81 -2.19 -12.44 12.36
N GLN A 82 -2.07 -13.73 12.04
CA GLN A 82 -1.08 -14.64 12.60
C GLN A 82 -0.25 -15.29 11.49
N ALA A 83 1.06 -15.40 11.74
CA ALA A 83 1.98 -16.09 10.85
C ALA A 83 3.12 -16.72 11.65
N ASP A 84 3.70 -17.80 11.13
CA ASP A 84 4.89 -18.41 11.71
C ASP A 84 6.13 -17.75 11.12
N LYS A 85 7.03 -17.29 11.99
CA LYS A 85 8.27 -16.68 11.56
C LYS A 85 9.19 -17.73 10.95
N LEU A 86 9.69 -17.45 9.74
CA LEU A 86 10.74 -18.18 9.07
C LEU A 86 12.07 -17.41 9.22
N GLN A 87 13.03 -17.68 8.35
CA GLN A 87 14.27 -16.90 8.25
C GLN A 87 14.09 -15.60 7.46
N ASP A 88 15.10 -14.71 7.50
CA ASP A 88 15.23 -13.54 6.62
C ASP A 88 14.01 -12.59 6.62
N ASN A 89 13.41 -12.38 7.80
CA ASN A 89 12.21 -11.56 7.98
C ASN A 89 11.04 -11.99 7.07
N THR A 90 10.94 -13.29 6.84
CA THR A 90 9.84 -13.93 6.12
C THR A 90 8.94 -14.65 7.10
N TYR A 91 7.63 -14.64 6.86
CA TYR A 91 6.64 -15.30 7.70
C TYR A 91 5.71 -16.15 6.83
N LEU A 92 5.39 -17.36 7.27
CA LEU A 92 4.39 -18.23 6.65
C LEU A 92 3.01 -17.92 7.23
N VAL A 93 2.08 -17.48 6.39
CA VAL A 93 0.76 -17.01 6.84
C VAL A 93 -0.10 -18.18 7.30
N LYS A 94 -0.67 -18.04 8.51
CA LYS A 94 -1.75 -18.92 9.00
C LYS A 94 -3.11 -18.33 8.65
N ASN A 95 -3.43 -17.19 9.25
CA ASN A 95 -4.68 -16.47 9.01
C ASN A 95 -4.42 -14.97 9.04
N ILE A 96 -4.95 -14.25 8.05
CA ILE A 96 -4.91 -12.79 8.04
C ILE A 96 -6.26 -12.20 7.69
N GLN A 97 -6.51 -11.01 8.23
CA GLN A 97 -7.57 -10.11 7.84
C GLN A 97 -6.96 -8.94 7.07
N VAL A 98 -7.43 -8.78 5.83
CA VAL A 98 -7.14 -7.64 4.98
C VAL A 98 -8.26 -6.62 5.11
N THR A 99 -7.88 -5.39 5.39
CA THR A 99 -8.76 -4.23 5.27
C THR A 99 -8.34 -3.44 4.05
N ALA A 100 -9.19 -3.42 3.02
CA ALA A 100 -8.98 -2.58 1.84
C ALA A 100 -8.95 -1.11 2.27
N CYS A 101 -7.84 -0.42 2.00
CA CYS A 101 -7.73 1.02 2.19
C CYS A 101 -7.93 1.68 0.83
N GLN A 102 -9.15 2.13 0.55
CA GLN A 102 -9.34 3.11 -0.52
C GLN A 102 -8.83 4.45 -0.01
N TYR A 103 -7.68 4.89 -0.53
CA TYR A 103 -7.15 6.24 -0.26
C TYR A 103 -8.03 7.27 -0.96
N ASN A 104 -9.19 7.56 -0.38
CA ASN A 104 -10.11 8.60 -0.86
C ASN A 104 -9.60 10.02 -0.56
N GLY A 105 -8.39 10.12 0.00
CA GLY A 105 -7.64 11.36 0.05
C GLY A 105 -6.16 11.09 0.23
N LEU A 106 -5.33 11.90 -0.41
CA LEU A 106 -3.88 11.91 -0.28
C LEU A 106 -3.46 13.25 0.33
N CYS A 107 -2.52 13.26 1.27
CA CYS A 107 -2.02 14.51 1.85
C CYS A 107 -0.51 14.46 1.95
N GLY A 108 0.15 15.47 1.39
CA GLY A 108 1.60 15.51 1.36
C GLY A 108 2.16 16.81 0.82
N ARG A 109 3.49 16.90 0.90
CA ARG A 109 4.26 18.03 0.40
C ARG A 109 4.74 17.73 -1.02
N VAL A 110 4.61 18.69 -1.92
CA VAL A 110 5.19 18.59 -3.27
C VAL A 110 6.71 18.62 -3.15
N GLU A 111 7.38 17.58 -3.64
CA GLU A 111 8.84 17.57 -3.77
C GLU A 111 9.26 18.13 -5.12
N SER A 112 8.55 17.74 -6.19
CA SER A 112 8.83 18.22 -7.53
C SER A 112 7.56 18.30 -8.38
N THR A 113 7.62 19.15 -9.39
CA THR A 113 6.56 19.38 -10.37
C THR A 113 7.13 19.08 -11.76
N ASP A 114 6.41 18.30 -12.54
CA ASP A 114 6.61 18.14 -13.98
C ASP A 114 5.38 18.71 -14.72
N LYS A 115 5.41 18.80 -16.05
CA LYS A 115 4.36 19.44 -16.88
C LYS A 115 2.94 18.94 -16.59
N ALA A 116 2.77 17.68 -16.18
CA ALA A 116 1.46 17.07 -15.94
C ALA A 116 1.36 16.27 -14.64
N THR A 117 2.43 16.20 -13.85
CA THR A 117 2.48 15.35 -12.65
C THR A 117 3.17 16.02 -11.48
N LEU A 118 2.79 15.63 -10.26
CA LEU A 118 3.48 16.05 -9.04
C LEU A 118 4.12 14.83 -8.39
N THR A 119 5.35 14.97 -7.91
CA THR A 119 5.90 14.03 -6.93
C THR A 119 5.58 14.56 -5.54
N VAL A 120 4.76 13.83 -4.79
CA VAL A 120 4.29 14.24 -3.46
C VAL A 120 4.87 13.31 -2.42
N LYS A 121 5.64 13.88 -1.49
CA LYS A 121 6.06 13.19 -0.28
C LYS A 121 4.94 13.20 0.73
N MET A 122 4.50 12.02 1.10
CA MET A 122 3.46 11.86 2.11
C MET A 122 3.95 12.36 3.46
N TRP A 123 3.05 12.97 4.23
CA TRP A 123 3.36 13.35 5.61
C TRP A 123 3.79 12.14 6.46
N ASN A 124 3.16 10.97 6.19
CA ASN A 124 3.64 9.71 6.73
C ASN A 124 4.78 9.19 5.84
N ALA A 125 6.02 9.38 6.31
CA ALA A 125 7.24 8.95 5.62
C ALA A 125 7.25 7.45 5.24
N GLN A 126 6.47 6.62 5.93
CA GLN A 126 6.37 5.18 5.64
C GLN A 126 5.69 4.87 4.31
N LEU A 127 5.01 5.84 3.69
CA LEU A 127 4.27 5.61 2.45
C LEU A 127 5.08 5.95 1.20
N GLY A 128 6.28 6.49 1.38
CA GLY A 128 7.12 6.98 0.31
C GLY A 128 6.50 8.14 -0.47
N ASN A 129 7.00 8.32 -1.68
CA ASN A 129 6.55 9.34 -2.61
C ASN A 129 5.46 8.79 -3.54
N PHE A 130 4.55 9.67 -3.92
CA PHE A 130 3.48 9.36 -4.87
C PHE A 130 3.59 10.27 -6.09
N THR A 131 3.43 9.67 -7.27
CA THR A 131 3.19 10.43 -8.49
C THR A 131 1.70 10.73 -8.57
N VAL A 132 1.34 12.01 -8.51
CA VAL A 132 -0.04 12.48 -8.63
C VAL A 132 -0.28 13.02 -10.04
N LYS A 133 -1.36 12.57 -10.66
CA LYS A 133 -1.91 13.06 -11.93
C LYS A 133 -3.27 13.70 -11.64
N PHE A 134 -3.60 14.75 -12.35
CA PHE A 134 -4.93 15.35 -12.28
C PHE A 134 -5.80 14.81 -13.41
N THR A 135 -7.09 14.64 -13.15
CA THR A 135 -8.08 14.49 -14.23
C THR A 135 -8.21 15.80 -15.00
N SER A 136 -8.74 15.74 -16.23
CA SER A 136 -8.94 16.93 -17.06
C SER A 136 -9.93 17.94 -16.47
N ASP A 137 -10.83 17.48 -15.61
CA ASP A 137 -11.85 18.25 -14.90
C ASP A 137 -11.46 18.59 -13.45
N ALA A 138 -10.18 18.39 -13.09
CA ALA A 138 -9.79 18.52 -11.71
C ALA A 138 -9.84 19.96 -11.21
N LYS A 139 -10.37 20.14 -10.00
CA LYS A 139 -10.44 21.46 -9.33
C LYS A 139 -9.30 21.64 -8.35
N ILE A 140 -8.44 22.64 -8.59
CA ILE A 140 -7.31 22.98 -7.71
C ILE A 140 -7.62 24.29 -7.01
N THR A 141 -7.58 24.31 -5.67
CA THR A 141 -7.86 25.53 -4.90
C THR A 141 -6.74 25.88 -3.93
N LYS A 142 -6.55 27.17 -3.70
CA LYS A 142 -5.65 27.74 -2.69
C LYS A 142 -6.38 28.84 -1.96
N ASP A 143 -6.48 28.69 -0.63
CA ASP A 143 -7.22 29.63 0.23
C ASP A 143 -8.65 29.91 -0.28
N GLY A 144 -9.32 28.85 -0.77
CA GLY A 144 -10.68 28.91 -1.29
C GLY A 144 -10.83 29.45 -2.73
N LYS A 145 -9.74 29.92 -3.36
CA LYS A 145 -9.74 30.39 -4.75
C LYS A 145 -9.23 29.31 -5.69
N GLU A 146 -9.86 29.18 -6.85
CA GLU A 146 -9.38 28.28 -7.90
C GLU A 146 -8.07 28.81 -8.50
N ILE A 147 -7.11 27.91 -8.70
CA ILE A 147 -5.79 28.19 -9.27
C ILE A 147 -5.48 27.18 -10.37
N LYS A 148 -4.45 27.43 -11.17
CA LYS A 148 -4.02 26.49 -12.20
C LYS A 148 -2.98 25.51 -11.66
N PHE A 149 -2.70 24.47 -12.44
CA PHE A 149 -1.67 23.49 -12.09
C PHE A 149 -0.28 24.12 -11.98
N GLU A 150 0.03 25.07 -12.87
CA GLU A 150 1.32 25.78 -12.92
C GLU A 150 1.58 26.66 -11.69
N ASP A 151 0.54 26.97 -10.91
CA ASP A 151 0.64 27.74 -9.68
C ASP A 151 1.12 26.88 -8.49
N ILE A 152 1.08 25.55 -8.62
CA ILE A 152 1.58 24.60 -7.61
C ILE A 152 3.11 24.57 -7.66
N LYS A 153 3.75 24.67 -6.50
CA LYS A 153 5.22 24.70 -6.39
C LYS A 153 5.74 23.63 -5.45
N ALA A 154 7.00 23.25 -5.64
CA ALA A 154 7.72 22.46 -4.67
C ALA A 154 7.65 23.13 -3.28
N GLY A 155 7.40 22.34 -2.25
CA GLY A 155 7.17 22.81 -0.89
C GLY A 155 5.70 23.04 -0.53
N ASP A 156 4.78 23.20 -1.48
CA ASP A 156 3.35 23.34 -1.18
C ASP A 156 2.81 22.08 -0.49
N MET A 157 1.92 22.29 0.49
CA MET A 157 1.21 21.20 1.16
C MET A 157 -0.17 21.06 0.53
N LEU A 158 -0.44 19.90 -0.07
CA LEU A 158 -1.71 19.63 -0.73
C LEU A 158 -2.45 18.48 -0.06
N ARG A 159 -3.76 18.66 0.02
CA ARG A 159 -4.71 17.58 0.18
C ARG A 159 -5.36 17.32 -1.18
N PHE A 160 -5.29 16.09 -1.64
CA PHE A 160 -5.92 15.61 -2.86
C PHE A 160 -7.12 14.75 -2.49
N ASP A 161 -8.18 14.85 -3.27
CA ASP A 161 -9.24 13.85 -3.30
C ASP A 161 -9.19 13.16 -4.66
N GLY A 162 -9.23 11.84 -4.66
CA GLY A 162 -8.96 11.06 -5.86
C GLY A 162 -8.90 9.57 -5.59
N THR A 163 -8.28 8.85 -6.51
CA THR A 163 -8.18 7.39 -6.42
C THR A 163 -6.81 6.93 -6.88
N LYS A 164 -6.17 6.09 -6.06
CA LYS A 164 -4.92 5.44 -6.45
C LYS A 164 -5.18 4.41 -7.56
N GLN A 165 -4.32 4.40 -8.55
CA GLN A 165 -4.35 3.50 -9.70
C GLN A 165 -3.43 2.29 -9.46
N ASP A 166 -3.62 1.22 -10.25
CA ASP A 166 -2.86 -0.03 -10.12
C ASP A 166 -1.37 0.11 -10.44
N ASP A 167 -1.03 1.10 -11.27
CA ASP A 167 0.33 1.50 -11.63
C ASP A 167 1.06 2.28 -10.51
N GLY A 168 0.37 2.53 -9.39
CA GLY A 168 0.92 3.25 -8.24
C GLY A 168 0.69 4.76 -8.27
N THR A 169 0.22 5.33 -9.39
CA THR A 169 -0.12 6.76 -9.49
C THR A 169 -1.38 7.09 -8.72
N TYR A 170 -1.55 8.36 -8.35
CA TYR A 170 -2.77 8.87 -7.74
C TYR A 170 -3.49 9.79 -8.71
N LEU A 171 -4.70 9.41 -9.13
CA LEU A 171 -5.53 10.22 -10.03
C LEU A 171 -6.43 11.14 -9.19
N ALA A 172 -6.01 12.40 -9.06
CA ALA A 172 -6.69 13.43 -8.29
C ALA A 172 -7.80 14.11 -9.09
N LYS A 173 -8.98 14.20 -8.49
CA LYS A 173 -10.15 14.95 -8.99
C LYS A 173 -10.22 16.36 -8.40
N SER A 174 -9.62 16.54 -7.22
CA SER A 174 -9.45 17.86 -6.64
C SER A 174 -8.19 17.92 -5.81
N ALA A 175 -7.66 19.13 -5.65
CA ALA A 175 -6.62 19.41 -4.68
C ALA A 175 -6.86 20.75 -3.98
N THR A 176 -6.48 20.82 -2.72
CA THR A 176 -6.53 22.03 -1.91
C THR A 176 -5.16 22.29 -1.29
N ILE A 177 -4.61 23.48 -1.54
CA ILE A 177 -3.43 23.99 -0.86
C ILE A 177 -3.91 24.69 0.41
N ASN A 178 -3.63 24.09 1.57
CA ASN A 178 -3.93 24.70 2.88
C ASN A 178 -2.65 25.28 3.47
N GLN A 179 -2.49 26.60 3.43
CA GLN A 179 -1.33 27.27 4.06
C GLN A 179 -1.51 27.51 5.56
N ARG A 180 -2.72 27.36 6.11
CA ARG A 180 -3.03 27.71 7.50
C ARG A 180 -3.51 26.52 8.31
N GLY A 181 -2.57 25.78 8.93
CA GLY A 181 -2.76 25.07 10.20
C GLY A 181 -3.81 23.95 10.30
N GLY A 182 -4.71 23.79 9.33
CA GLY A 182 -5.63 22.67 9.20
C GLY A 182 -4.84 21.47 8.72
N GLY A 183 -4.13 20.85 9.67
CA GLY A 183 -3.19 19.76 9.40
C GLY A 183 -3.83 18.67 8.56
N CYS A 184 -2.98 17.94 7.83
CA CYS A 184 -3.26 16.65 7.20
C CYS A 184 -3.70 15.63 8.28
N GLY A 185 -4.81 15.88 8.96
CA GLY A 185 -5.31 15.16 10.10
C GLY A 185 -5.82 13.81 9.65
N GLY A 186 -4.89 12.86 9.55
CA GLY A 186 -5.13 11.44 9.46
C GLY A 186 -6.26 11.06 8.51
N GLY A 187 -5.99 11.14 7.20
CA GLY A 187 -6.62 10.24 6.23
C GLY A 187 -6.20 8.79 6.49
N GLY A 188 -6.40 8.31 7.72
CA GLY A 188 -6.30 6.90 8.05
C GLY A 188 -7.42 6.16 7.35
N CYS A 189 -7.25 4.86 7.15
CA CYS A 189 -8.28 3.99 6.59
C CYS A 189 -9.47 3.94 7.56
N ARG A 190 -10.33 4.96 7.54
CA ARG A 190 -11.62 4.92 8.20
C ARG A 190 -12.46 3.98 7.35
N GLY A 191 -12.41 2.68 7.68
CA GLY A 191 -13.29 1.67 7.12
C GLY A 191 -14.71 2.22 7.15
N GLY A 192 -15.23 2.57 5.97
CA GLY A 192 -16.53 3.20 5.81
C GLY A 192 -17.61 2.19 6.15
N ASN A 193 -17.93 2.04 7.44
CA ASN A 193 -19.14 1.35 7.90
C ASN A 193 -19.77 1.99 9.14
N GLY A 194 -19.29 3.16 9.55
CA GLY A 194 -19.98 3.97 10.56
C GLY A 194 -20.96 4.93 9.89
N LYS A 195 -22.21 4.52 9.69
CA LYS A 195 -23.33 5.49 9.61
C LYS A 195 -23.31 6.27 10.91
N GLY A 196 -22.64 7.43 10.91
CA GLY A 196 -22.67 8.35 12.04
C GLY A 196 -24.11 8.72 12.30
N LYS A 197 -24.71 8.16 13.34
CA LYS A 197 -25.98 8.63 13.88
C LYS A 197 -25.76 10.08 14.27
N GLY A 198 -26.35 10.99 13.50
CA GLY A 198 -26.36 12.41 13.82
C GLY A 198 -26.88 12.56 15.24
N ARG A 199 -26.06 13.14 16.12
CA ARG A 199 -26.53 13.69 17.38
C ARG A 199 -27.35 14.92 17.02
N GLY A 200 -28.66 14.74 16.85
CA GLY A 200 -29.61 15.83 16.88
C GLY A 200 -29.58 16.43 18.28
N GLY A 201 -28.93 17.58 18.42
CA GLY A 201 -29.17 18.48 19.53
C GLY A 201 -30.55 19.10 19.35
N LYS A 202 -31.37 18.98 20.38
CA LYS A 202 -32.61 19.75 20.54
C LYS A 202 -32.28 21.21 20.84
#